data_AF-A0A2W6BB59-F1
#
_entry.id   AF-A0A2W6BB59-F1
#
_cell.length_a   1.000
_cell.length_b   1.000
_cell.length_c   1.000
_cell.angle_alpha   90.00
_cell.angle_beta   90.00
_cell.angle_gamma   90.00
#
_symmetry.space_group_name_H-M   'P 1'
#
loop_
_entity.id
_entity.type
_entity.pdbx_description
1 polymer ?
#
loop_
_entity_poly.entity_id
_entity_poly.type
_entity_poly.pdbx_seq_one_letter_code
_entity_poly.pdbx_strand_id
1 'polypeptide(L)'
;MTNTRKTRNSRFIIQDSLVLVIYGIIAVVMTWPLAADLSGHILRGRVDEYMFMWGFWWMRYSLGTLHTWPFHTDMLYHPFGTELAFHTWSPLVSTLSIPIQDAWGVEVAFNLAILAAYIFSAFSMYLLVNYLVRDRRAAFVGGLVFAFSTFKFYQTTGHIHVISTQFLPIYLLFFIRMLREADHRRRHAAFAGLSLGFIFLIDYYQTVYALFFSLCYLIYYLFSRNPSAEGGVDALDPSPFGGGREGEWAAQPTPASSPSRWEGNSEDAAQPTPTPSPSRWEGSAPSTSRWEGSSGGATLG
;
A
#
# COMPACT_ATOMS: atom_id res chain seq x y z
N MET A 1 -21.29 -5.15 34.96
CA MET A 1 -20.93 -5.46 33.55
C MET A 1 -20.19 -4.32 32.81
N THR A 2 -19.89 -3.18 33.43
CA THR A 2 -19.21 -2.03 32.79
C THR A 2 -17.67 -2.12 32.76
N ASN A 3 -17.05 -2.90 33.66
CA ASN A 3 -15.59 -2.92 33.83
C ASN A 3 -14.83 -3.78 32.78
N THR A 4 -15.48 -4.80 32.21
CA THR A 4 -14.88 -5.71 31.22
C THR A 4 -14.82 -5.11 29.81
N ARG A 5 -15.77 -4.23 29.45
CA ARG A 5 -15.78 -3.56 28.13
C ARG A 5 -14.68 -2.48 28.03
N LYS A 6 -14.41 -1.77 29.13
CA LYS A 6 -13.38 -0.71 29.22
C LYS A 6 -11.97 -1.29 29.11
N THR A 7 -11.70 -2.38 29.82
CA THR A 7 -10.40 -3.09 29.80
C THR A 7 -10.12 -3.79 28.47
N ARG A 8 -11.17 -4.27 27.79
CA ARG A 8 -11.03 -4.82 26.43
C ARG A 8 -10.62 -3.72 25.45
N ASN A 9 -11.34 -2.59 25.43
CA ASN A 9 -11.05 -1.49 24.50
C ASN A 9 -9.65 -0.89 24.68
N SER A 10 -9.15 -0.78 25.91
CA SER A 10 -7.80 -0.25 26.15
C SER A 10 -6.71 -1.17 25.58
N ARG A 11 -6.86 -2.49 25.68
CA ARG A 11 -5.91 -3.44 25.08
C ARG A 11 -5.85 -3.34 23.57
N PHE A 12 -7.00 -3.15 22.91
CA PHE A 12 -7.05 -2.93 21.45
C PHE A 12 -6.30 -1.66 21.04
N ILE A 13 -6.54 -0.54 21.73
CA ILE A 13 -5.88 0.75 21.44
C ILE A 13 -4.37 0.65 21.64
N ILE A 14 -3.91 0.01 22.72
CA ILE A 14 -2.47 -0.16 22.99
C ILE A 14 -1.82 -0.96 21.86
N GLN A 15 -2.44 -2.06 21.43
CA GLN A 15 -1.91 -2.91 20.38
C GLN A 15 -1.85 -2.19 19.02
N ASP A 16 -2.89 -1.46 18.65
CA ASP A 16 -2.90 -0.69 17.41
C ASP A 16 -1.87 0.46 17.44
N SER A 17 -1.67 1.07 18.61
CA SER A 17 -0.63 2.09 18.82
C SER A 17 0.77 1.50 18.69
N LEU A 18 1.00 0.30 19.22
CA LEU A 18 2.27 -0.41 19.06
C LEU A 18 2.55 -0.72 17.59
N VAL A 19 1.55 -1.17 16.83
CA VAL A 19 1.69 -1.41 15.37
C VAL A 19 2.09 -0.12 14.65
N LEU A 20 1.46 1.01 14.99
CA LEU A 20 1.80 2.31 14.42
C LEU A 20 3.25 2.71 14.71
N VAL A 21 3.73 2.51 15.95
CA VAL A 21 5.12 2.77 16.34
C VAL A 21 6.09 1.87 15.57
N ILE A 22 5.77 0.58 15.42
CA ILE A 22 6.61 -0.35 14.66
C ILE A 22 6.71 0.09 13.19
N TYR A 23 5.61 0.49 12.56
CA TYR A 23 5.67 1.06 11.20
C TYR A 23 6.49 2.34 11.14
N GLY A 24 6.46 3.17 12.18
CA GLY A 24 7.35 4.33 12.32
C GLY A 24 8.82 3.95 12.30
N ILE A 25 9.22 2.96 13.09
CA ILE A 25 10.60 2.47 13.14
C ILE A 25 11.01 1.93 11.76
N ILE A 26 10.16 1.11 11.13
CA ILE A 26 10.44 0.55 9.80
C ILE A 26 10.58 1.66 8.75
N ALA A 27 9.71 2.68 8.77
CA ALA A 27 9.81 3.81 7.87
C ALA A 27 11.12 4.57 8.04
N VAL A 28 11.54 4.85 9.27
CA VAL A 28 12.83 5.49 9.57
C VAL A 28 14.00 4.65 9.04
N VAL A 29 14.00 3.34 9.29
CA VAL A 29 15.07 2.44 8.83
C VAL A 29 15.11 2.36 7.31
N MET A 30 13.97 2.20 6.64
CA MET A 30 13.92 2.05 5.18
C MET A 30 14.25 3.33 4.43
N THR A 31 13.89 4.49 4.99
CA THR A 31 14.17 5.80 4.40
C THR A 31 15.54 6.34 4.80
N TRP A 32 16.34 5.63 5.60
CA TRP A 32 17.66 6.09 6.02
C TRP A 32 18.54 6.48 4.80
N PRO A 33 19.23 7.63 4.80
CA PRO A 33 19.46 8.55 5.93
C PRO A 33 18.45 9.70 6.10
N LEU A 34 17.26 9.65 5.48
CA LEU A 34 16.26 10.74 5.52
C LEU A 34 15.97 11.27 6.93
N ALA A 35 15.76 10.35 7.88
CA ALA A 35 15.46 10.71 9.26
C ALA A 35 16.66 11.26 10.04
N ALA A 36 17.89 11.05 9.55
CA ALA A 36 19.11 11.57 10.17
C ALA A 36 19.36 13.04 9.82
N ASP A 37 18.92 13.45 8.63
CA ASP A 37 19.09 14.81 8.13
C ASP A 37 17.83 15.30 7.41
N LEU A 38 16.85 15.74 8.20
CA LEU A 38 15.59 16.26 7.70
C LEU A 38 15.73 17.59 6.97
N SER A 39 16.83 18.33 7.18
CA SER A 39 17.06 19.68 6.65
C SER A 39 18.03 19.74 5.47
N GLY A 40 19.03 18.86 5.42
CA GLY A 40 20.18 19.00 4.53
C GLY A 40 20.12 18.15 3.27
N HIS A 41 19.26 17.12 3.21
CA HIS A 41 19.16 16.25 2.04
C HIS A 41 17.73 15.89 1.65
N ILE A 42 17.40 16.14 0.39
CA ILE A 42 16.22 15.58 -0.27
C ILE A 42 16.61 14.17 -0.73
N LEU A 43 15.78 13.17 -0.44
CA LEU A 43 16.09 11.78 -0.77
C LEU A 43 16.28 11.61 -2.30
N ARG A 44 17.54 11.51 -2.74
CA ARG A 44 17.94 11.26 -4.14
C ARG A 44 17.39 12.29 -5.14
N GLY A 45 17.40 13.58 -4.77
CA GLY A 45 17.01 14.72 -5.62
C GLY A 45 17.61 14.65 -7.03
N ARG A 46 16.77 14.39 -8.04
CA ARG A 46 17.18 14.34 -9.45
C ARG A 46 16.57 15.49 -10.25
N VAL A 47 15.25 15.69 -10.20
CA VAL A 47 14.56 16.77 -10.94
C VAL A 47 13.19 17.06 -10.32
N ASP A 48 12.31 16.06 -10.24
CA ASP A 48 10.89 16.23 -9.88
C ASP A 48 10.69 16.61 -8.42
N GLU A 49 11.61 16.23 -7.51
CA GLU A 49 11.50 16.55 -6.09
C GLU A 49 11.39 18.06 -5.85
N TYR A 50 12.18 18.85 -6.58
CA TYR A 50 12.18 20.31 -6.45
C TYR A 50 10.86 20.91 -6.91
N MET A 51 10.21 20.32 -7.91
CA MET A 51 8.88 20.74 -8.34
C MET A 51 7.83 20.49 -7.25
N PHE A 52 7.87 19.35 -6.58
CA PHE A 52 6.95 19.08 -5.46
C PHE A 52 7.23 19.95 -4.24
N MET A 53 8.50 20.18 -3.91
CA MET A 53 8.88 21.11 -2.84
C MET A 53 8.47 22.55 -3.16
N TRP A 54 8.62 22.97 -4.41
CA TRP A 54 8.09 24.25 -4.87
C TRP A 54 6.58 24.29 -4.69
N GLY A 55 5.85 23.21 -4.97
CA GLY A 55 4.41 23.12 -4.69
C GLY A 55 4.04 23.25 -3.20
N PHE A 56 4.88 22.74 -2.29
CA PHE A 56 4.71 22.92 -0.85
C PHE A 56 4.89 24.38 -0.45
N TRP A 57 5.99 24.98 -0.90
CA TRP A 57 6.29 26.39 -0.66
C TRP A 57 5.23 27.31 -1.29
N TRP A 58 4.81 27.02 -2.53
CA TRP A 58 3.83 27.80 -3.26
C TRP A 58 2.49 27.81 -2.54
N MET A 59 2.00 26.65 -2.08
CA MET A 59 0.75 26.59 -1.30
C MET A 59 0.80 27.49 -0.07
N ARG A 60 1.92 27.45 0.66
CA ARG A 60 2.14 28.32 1.82
C ARG A 60 2.21 29.79 1.41
N TYR A 61 2.99 30.11 0.39
CA TYR A 61 3.24 31.47 -0.07
C TYR A 61 1.97 32.13 -0.64
N SER A 62 1.20 31.41 -1.45
CA SER A 62 -0.04 31.91 -2.05
C SER A 62 -1.11 32.17 -0.99
N LEU A 63 -1.28 31.27 -0.02
CA LEU A 63 -2.31 31.41 1.02
C LEU A 63 -1.88 32.40 2.11
N GLY A 64 -0.62 32.32 2.55
CA GLY A 64 -0.09 33.05 3.69
C GLY A 64 0.43 34.44 3.36
N THR A 65 1.09 34.62 2.21
CA THR A 65 1.71 35.89 1.82
C THR A 65 0.91 36.65 0.77
N LEU A 66 0.48 35.97 -0.30
CA LEU A 66 -0.27 36.62 -1.38
C LEU A 66 -1.77 36.74 -1.09
N HIS A 67 -2.31 35.85 -0.24
CA HIS A 67 -3.74 35.68 -0.03
C HIS A 67 -4.53 35.45 -1.33
N THR A 68 -3.95 34.68 -2.25
CA THR A 68 -4.51 34.37 -3.57
C THR A 68 -4.88 32.90 -3.73
N TRP A 69 -5.62 32.61 -4.79
CA TRP A 69 -6.00 31.26 -5.17
C TRP A 69 -4.74 30.43 -5.53
N PRO A 70 -4.45 29.32 -4.84
CA PRO A 70 -3.19 28.60 -4.97
C PRO A 70 -3.07 27.81 -6.28
N PHE A 71 -4.13 27.68 -7.07
CA PHE A 71 -4.10 26.90 -8.31
C PHE A 71 -3.77 27.73 -9.56
N HIS A 72 -3.26 28.95 -9.42
CA HIS A 72 -2.77 29.77 -10.53
C HIS A 72 -1.44 30.41 -10.13
N THR A 73 -0.46 30.50 -11.04
CA THR A 73 0.80 31.20 -10.76
C THR A 73 1.31 32.00 -11.96
N ASP A 74 1.84 33.19 -11.70
CA ASP A 74 2.52 34.03 -12.69
C ASP A 74 4.04 33.75 -12.77
N MET A 75 4.56 32.93 -11.86
CA MET A 75 5.99 32.60 -11.78
C MET A 75 6.44 31.62 -12.88
N LEU A 76 5.51 30.83 -13.39
CA LEU A 76 5.74 29.88 -14.48
C LEU A 76 5.13 30.46 -15.76
N TYR A 77 5.80 30.23 -16.90
CA TYR A 77 5.36 30.72 -18.22
C TYR A 77 5.14 32.24 -18.28
N HIS A 78 5.99 33.02 -17.62
CA HIS A 78 5.95 34.49 -17.71
C HIS A 78 6.05 34.97 -19.17
N PRO A 79 5.24 35.95 -19.62
CA PRO A 79 4.32 36.79 -18.86
C PRO A 79 2.88 36.26 -18.73
N PHE A 80 2.58 35.05 -19.21
CA PHE A 80 1.21 34.55 -19.32
C PHE A 80 0.68 33.85 -18.06
N GLY A 81 1.58 33.33 -17.22
CA GLY A 81 1.20 32.52 -16.08
C GLY A 81 0.70 31.12 -16.49
N THR A 82 0.29 30.33 -15.51
CA THR A 82 -0.29 29.00 -15.76
C THR A 82 -1.21 28.52 -14.64
N GLU A 83 -2.15 27.64 -15.00
CA GLU A 83 -3.03 26.95 -14.09
C GLU A 83 -2.35 25.70 -13.51
N LEU A 84 -2.40 25.56 -12.19
CA LEU A 84 -1.89 24.43 -11.42
C LEU A 84 -2.98 23.41 -11.09
N ALA A 85 -4.23 23.64 -11.52
CA ALA A 85 -5.36 22.73 -11.27
C ALA A 85 -5.11 21.29 -11.76
N PHE A 86 -4.46 21.15 -12.92
CA PHE A 86 -4.09 19.85 -13.51
C PHE A 86 -2.60 19.53 -13.38
N HIS A 87 -1.85 20.37 -12.69
CA HIS A 87 -0.45 20.10 -12.40
C HIS A 87 -0.34 18.89 -11.46
N THR A 88 0.72 18.10 -11.61
CA THR A 88 0.99 16.96 -10.73
C THR A 88 1.60 17.44 -9.42
N TRP A 89 0.75 17.93 -8.52
CA TRP A 89 1.11 18.30 -7.14
C TRP A 89 0.06 17.78 -6.15
N SER A 90 0.36 17.82 -4.85
CA SER A 90 -0.57 17.35 -3.80
C SER A 90 -1.09 18.50 -2.93
N PRO A 91 -2.16 19.20 -3.35
CA PRO A 91 -2.78 20.29 -2.59
C PRO A 91 -3.04 19.98 -1.12
N LEU A 92 -3.54 18.77 -0.81
CA LEU A 92 -3.82 18.38 0.57
C LEU A 92 -2.55 18.30 1.40
N VAL A 93 -1.52 17.60 0.89
CA VAL A 93 -0.27 17.39 1.63
C VAL A 93 0.46 18.72 1.79
N SER A 94 0.51 19.54 0.74
CA SER A 94 1.08 20.89 0.80
C SER A 94 0.37 21.75 1.85
N THR A 95 -0.97 21.76 1.87
CA THR A 95 -1.75 22.52 2.87
C THR A 95 -1.50 22.04 4.29
N LEU A 96 -1.53 20.71 4.52
CA LEU A 96 -1.29 20.13 5.85
C LEU A 96 0.14 20.37 6.35
N SER A 97 1.08 20.61 5.45
CA SER A 97 2.48 20.85 5.78
C SER A 97 2.78 22.30 6.23
N ILE A 98 1.87 23.26 5.99
CA ILE A 98 2.09 24.70 6.27
C ILE A 98 2.61 24.96 7.69
N PRO A 99 2.00 24.44 8.77
CA PRO A 99 2.47 24.71 10.14
C PRO A 99 3.90 24.20 10.39
N ILE A 100 4.28 23.11 9.72
CA ILE A 100 5.62 22.53 9.82
C ILE A 100 6.61 23.39 9.02
N GLN A 101 6.20 23.87 7.85
CA GLN A 101 7.00 24.80 7.04
C GLN A 101 7.31 26.10 7.80
N ASP A 102 6.33 26.66 8.52
CA ASP A 102 6.50 27.87 9.31
C ASP A 102 7.48 27.69 10.48
N ALA A 103 7.52 26.49 11.08
CA ALA A 103 8.36 26.22 12.23
C ALA A 103 9.77 25.73 11.88
N TRP A 104 9.93 24.95 10.80
CA TRP A 104 11.18 24.24 10.49
C TRP A 104 11.63 24.30 9.02
N GLY A 105 10.89 24.99 8.14
CA GLY A 105 11.23 25.10 6.72
C GLY A 105 10.59 24.04 5.83
N VAL A 106 10.71 24.23 4.52
CA VAL A 106 10.03 23.41 3.50
C VAL A 106 10.66 22.03 3.37
N GLU A 107 11.96 21.93 3.59
CA GLU A 107 12.75 20.70 3.54
C GLU A 107 12.29 19.72 4.60
N VAL A 108 12.20 20.19 5.86
CA VAL A 108 11.74 19.40 6.99
C VAL A 108 10.28 18.97 6.79
N ALA A 109 9.43 19.89 6.32
CA ALA A 109 8.03 19.59 6.04
C ALA A 109 7.85 18.52 4.96
N PHE A 110 8.65 18.59 3.89
CA PHE A 110 8.62 17.62 2.80
C PHE A 110 9.08 16.23 3.25
N ASN A 111 10.21 16.16 3.96
CA ASN A 111 10.76 14.90 4.46
C ASN A 111 9.86 14.24 5.52
N LEU A 112 9.24 15.03 6.40
CA LEU A 112 8.24 14.54 7.34
C LEU A 112 6.97 14.05 6.63
N ALA A 113 6.55 14.71 5.54
CA ALA A 113 5.41 14.27 4.75
C ALA A 113 5.68 12.91 4.08
N ILE A 114 6.91 12.64 3.62
CA ILE A 114 7.32 11.32 3.12
C ILE A 114 7.17 10.26 4.23
N LEU A 115 7.73 10.50 5.41
CA LEU A 115 7.63 9.56 6.54
C LEU A 115 6.17 9.31 6.93
N ALA A 116 5.37 10.38 7.03
CA ALA A 116 3.95 10.30 7.32
C ALA A 116 3.19 9.47 6.27
N ALA A 117 3.49 9.65 4.99
CA ALA A 117 2.87 8.90 3.90
C ALA A 117 3.10 7.39 4.05
N TYR A 118 4.31 6.95 4.41
CA TYR A 118 4.60 5.54 4.69
C TYR A 118 3.84 5.01 5.90
N ILE A 119 3.97 5.70 7.04
CA ILE A 119 3.41 5.26 8.32
C ILE A 119 1.89 5.17 8.26
N PHE A 120 1.23 6.22 7.77
CA PHE A 120 -0.22 6.26 7.71
C PHE A 120 -0.79 5.35 6.62
N SER A 121 -0.07 5.13 5.51
CA SER A 121 -0.47 4.13 4.52
C SER A 121 -0.40 2.71 5.05
N ALA A 122 0.66 2.38 5.81
CA ALA A 122 0.80 1.06 6.42
C ALA A 122 -0.31 0.82 7.44
N PHE A 123 -0.56 1.84 8.29
CA PHE A 123 -1.56 1.76 9.34
C PHE A 123 -2.99 1.70 8.79
N SER A 124 -3.33 2.50 7.78
CA SER A 124 -4.66 2.44 7.18
C SER A 124 -4.94 1.10 6.50
N MET A 125 -3.95 0.52 5.83
CA MET A 125 -4.06 -0.83 5.27
C MET A 125 -4.18 -1.88 6.37
N TYR A 126 -3.43 -1.76 7.47
CA TYR A 126 -3.61 -2.62 8.64
C TYR A 126 -5.06 -2.59 9.14
N LEU A 127 -5.68 -1.42 9.25
CA LEU A 127 -7.09 -1.32 9.68
C LEU A 127 -8.05 -2.00 8.70
N LEU A 128 -7.82 -1.83 7.38
CA LEU A 128 -8.62 -2.48 6.34
C LEU A 128 -8.50 -4.01 6.39
N VAL A 129 -7.28 -4.54 6.42
CA VAL A 129 -7.05 -6.00 6.44
C VAL A 129 -7.54 -6.60 7.74
N ASN A 130 -7.33 -5.95 8.89
CA ASN A 130 -7.85 -6.41 10.17
C ASN A 130 -9.38 -6.46 10.17
N TYR A 131 -10.05 -5.53 9.48
CA TYR A 131 -11.50 -5.57 9.31
C TYR A 131 -11.97 -6.74 8.44
N LEU A 132 -11.27 -7.02 7.34
CA LEU A 132 -11.65 -8.06 6.37
C LEU A 132 -11.32 -9.48 6.85
N VAL A 133 -10.12 -9.69 7.38
CA VAL A 133 -9.57 -11.01 7.73
C VAL A 133 -9.79 -11.35 9.20
N ARG A 134 -9.95 -10.33 10.07
CA ARG A 134 -10.04 -10.48 11.53
C ARG A 134 -8.80 -11.15 12.16
N ASP A 135 -7.68 -11.15 11.45
CA ASP A 135 -6.37 -11.57 11.94
C ASP A 135 -5.40 -10.38 11.92
N ARG A 136 -4.81 -10.09 13.09
CA ARG A 136 -3.90 -8.95 13.28
C ARG A 136 -2.51 -9.17 12.71
N ARG A 137 -2.02 -10.40 12.69
CA ARG A 137 -0.73 -10.73 12.11
C ARG A 137 -0.81 -10.61 10.60
N ALA A 138 -1.88 -11.14 10.00
CA ALA A 138 -2.17 -10.95 8.59
C ALA A 138 -2.33 -9.46 8.25
N ALA A 139 -3.03 -8.71 9.10
CA ALA A 139 -3.17 -7.26 8.93
C ALA A 139 -1.85 -6.50 9.02
N PHE A 140 -0.98 -6.88 9.94
CA PHE A 140 0.35 -6.28 10.08
C PHE A 140 1.19 -6.52 8.82
N VAL A 141 1.20 -7.76 8.31
CA VAL A 141 1.89 -8.08 7.07
C VAL A 141 1.26 -7.35 5.87
N GLY A 142 -0.07 -7.25 5.81
CA GLY A 142 -0.77 -6.53 4.76
C GLY A 142 -0.42 -5.04 4.71
N GLY A 143 -0.34 -4.38 5.86
CA GLY A 143 0.12 -2.99 5.96
C GLY A 143 1.58 -2.82 5.54
N LEU A 144 2.44 -3.76 5.96
CA LEU A 144 3.86 -3.76 5.60
C LEU A 144 4.06 -3.87 4.09
N VAL A 145 3.46 -4.88 3.46
CA VAL A 145 3.58 -5.14 2.01
C VAL A 145 3.04 -3.97 1.19
N PHE A 146 1.92 -3.38 1.61
CA PHE A 146 1.31 -2.25 0.91
C PHE A 146 2.17 -1.00 0.94
N ALA A 147 2.61 -0.59 2.13
CA ALA A 147 3.30 0.68 2.30
C ALA A 147 4.77 0.64 1.90
N PHE A 148 5.46 -0.48 2.13
CA PHE A 148 6.90 -0.62 1.95
C PHE A 148 7.28 -1.42 0.70
N SER A 149 6.39 -1.43 -0.31
CA SER A 149 6.69 -2.05 -1.60
C SER A 149 7.81 -1.33 -2.35
N THR A 150 8.57 -2.08 -3.15
CA THR A 150 9.63 -1.54 -4.01
C THR A 150 9.13 -0.43 -4.94
N PHE A 151 7.87 -0.53 -5.40
CA PHE A 151 7.23 0.50 -6.20
C PHE A 151 7.13 1.84 -5.46
N LYS A 152 6.60 1.86 -4.23
CA LYS A 152 6.51 3.09 -3.44
C LYS A 152 7.89 3.63 -3.09
N PHE A 153 8.84 2.73 -2.81
CA PHE A 153 10.22 3.13 -2.55
C PHE A 153 10.85 3.85 -3.74
N TYR A 154 10.65 3.35 -4.96
CA TYR A 154 11.10 4.02 -6.17
C TYR A 154 10.45 5.40 -6.34
N GLN A 155 9.14 5.51 -6.09
CA GLN A 155 8.39 6.77 -6.21
C GLN A 155 8.71 7.80 -5.10
N THR A 156 9.48 7.42 -4.09
CA THR A 156 9.87 8.36 -3.02
C THR A 156 10.80 9.46 -3.52
N THR A 157 11.54 9.21 -4.61
CA THR A 157 12.47 10.15 -5.24
C THR A 157 11.71 11.13 -6.16
N GLY A 158 10.66 11.76 -5.65
CA GLY A 158 10.01 12.87 -6.35
C GLY A 158 8.56 12.67 -6.75
N HIS A 159 7.85 11.66 -6.25
CA HIS A 159 6.42 11.49 -6.53
C HIS A 159 5.61 11.36 -5.23
N ILE A 160 5.63 12.43 -4.41
CA ILE A 160 4.98 12.41 -3.09
C ILE A 160 3.47 12.13 -3.18
N HIS A 161 2.83 12.59 -4.25
CA HIS A 161 1.42 12.32 -4.55
C HIS A 161 1.14 10.82 -4.68
N VAL A 162 2.02 10.08 -5.37
CA VAL A 162 1.89 8.63 -5.58
C VAL A 162 2.10 7.85 -4.29
N ILE A 163 3.05 8.26 -3.44
CA ILE A 163 3.31 7.54 -2.18
C ILE A 163 2.28 7.85 -1.08
N SER A 164 1.56 8.96 -1.21
CA SER A 164 0.55 9.44 -0.26
C SER A 164 -0.78 8.68 -0.37
N THR A 165 -0.73 7.38 -0.11
CA THR A 165 -1.86 6.46 -0.29
C THR A 165 -2.71 6.27 0.97
N GLN A 166 -2.46 7.02 2.05
CA GLN A 166 -3.07 6.75 3.37
C GLN A 166 -4.59 6.75 3.37
N PHE A 167 -5.23 7.61 2.57
CA PHE A 167 -6.68 7.70 2.52
C PHE A 167 -7.32 6.63 1.63
N LEU A 168 -6.56 5.95 0.76
CA LEU A 168 -7.09 4.91 -0.12
C LEU A 168 -7.60 3.71 0.70
N PRO A 169 -6.84 3.07 1.60
CA PRO A 169 -7.39 2.00 2.43
C PRO A 169 -8.50 2.47 3.39
N ILE A 170 -8.45 3.72 3.86
CA ILE A 170 -9.51 4.30 4.71
C ILE A 170 -10.81 4.40 3.93
N TYR A 171 -10.75 4.90 2.70
CA TYR A 171 -11.88 4.95 1.78
C TYR A 171 -12.48 3.56 1.58
N LEU A 172 -11.65 2.57 1.21
CA LEU A 172 -12.09 1.20 0.99
C LEU A 172 -12.75 0.61 2.24
N LEU A 173 -12.15 0.81 3.41
CA LEU A 173 -12.70 0.33 4.68
C LEU A 173 -14.11 0.89 4.93
N PHE A 174 -14.28 2.20 4.81
CA PHE A 174 -15.58 2.82 5.07
C PHE A 174 -16.60 2.59 3.95
N PHE A 175 -16.16 2.47 2.69
CA PHE A 175 -17.01 2.11 1.58
C PHE A 175 -17.58 0.70 1.76
N ILE A 176 -16.74 -0.28 2.11
CA ILE A 176 -17.17 -1.65 2.37
C ILE A 176 -18.10 -1.70 3.58
N ARG A 177 -17.77 -1.00 4.68
CA ARG A 177 -18.63 -0.90 5.87
C ARG A 177 -19.99 -0.28 5.54
N MET A 178 -20.02 0.78 4.75
CA MET A 178 -21.26 1.43 4.32
C MET A 178 -22.20 0.45 3.60
N LEU A 179 -21.65 -0.52 2.85
CA LEU A 179 -22.42 -1.52 2.12
C LEU A 179 -22.81 -2.73 2.99
N ARG A 180 -21.92 -3.19 3.88
CA ARG A 180 -22.15 -4.40 4.69
C ARG A 180 -22.89 -4.14 6.00
N GLU A 181 -22.72 -2.97 6.60
CA GLU A 181 -23.24 -2.62 7.92
C GLU A 181 -24.41 -1.64 7.75
N ALA A 182 -25.62 -2.09 8.10
CA ALA A 182 -26.80 -1.23 8.09
C ALA A 182 -26.73 -0.16 9.20
N ASP A 183 -26.17 -0.56 10.35
CA ASP A 183 -25.92 0.34 11.46
C ASP A 183 -24.90 1.41 11.07
N HIS A 184 -25.19 2.66 11.44
CA HIS A 184 -24.31 3.81 11.19
C HIS A 184 -23.92 4.05 9.71
N ARG A 185 -24.67 3.50 8.74
CA ARG A 185 -24.39 3.66 7.29
C ARG A 185 -24.10 5.10 6.85
N ARG A 186 -24.85 6.09 7.36
CA ARG A 186 -24.61 7.52 7.04
C ARG A 186 -23.24 8.00 7.49
N ARG A 187 -22.77 7.55 8.65
CA ARG A 187 -21.45 7.87 9.19
C ARG A 187 -20.35 7.23 8.35
N HIS A 188 -20.53 5.98 7.93
CA HIS A 188 -19.60 5.31 7.02
C HIS A 188 -19.56 6.01 5.65
N ALA A 189 -20.70 6.40 5.10
CA ALA A 189 -20.78 7.19 3.87
C ALA A 189 -20.05 8.54 3.99
N ALA A 190 -20.20 9.24 5.13
CA ALA A 190 -19.50 10.50 5.38
C ALA A 190 -17.98 10.31 5.42
N PHE A 191 -17.47 9.28 6.12
CA PHE A 191 -16.03 9.00 6.14
C PHE A 191 -15.49 8.53 4.79
N ALA A 192 -16.26 7.74 4.04
CA ALA A 192 -15.89 7.34 2.68
C ALA A 192 -15.84 8.57 1.76
N GLY A 193 -16.86 9.43 1.78
CA GLY A 193 -16.89 10.67 0.99
C GLY A 193 -15.75 11.62 1.34
N LEU A 194 -15.47 11.82 2.64
CA LEU A 194 -14.36 12.65 3.10
C LEU A 194 -13.01 12.09 2.64
N SER A 195 -12.81 10.78 2.78
CA SER A 195 -11.58 10.11 2.34
C SER A 195 -11.41 10.23 0.82
N LEU A 196 -12.50 10.11 0.06
CA LEU A 196 -12.47 10.28 -1.40
C LEU A 196 -12.10 11.73 -1.79
N GLY A 197 -12.65 12.72 -1.08
CA GLY A 197 -12.27 14.12 -1.26
C GLY A 197 -10.79 14.37 -0.96
N PHE A 198 -10.25 13.73 0.08
CA PHE A 198 -8.82 13.80 0.38
C PHE A 198 -7.95 13.08 -0.67
N ILE A 199 -8.38 11.94 -1.18
CA ILE A 199 -7.71 11.28 -2.31
C ILE A 199 -7.67 12.22 -3.51
N PHE A 200 -8.78 12.87 -3.85
CA PHE A 200 -8.84 13.83 -4.94
C PHE A 200 -7.88 15.01 -4.78
N LEU A 201 -7.75 15.53 -3.56
CA LEU A 201 -6.81 16.62 -3.25
C LEU A 201 -5.34 16.17 -3.11
N ILE A 202 -5.07 14.87 -3.09
CA ILE A 202 -3.70 14.33 -3.17
C ILE A 202 -3.32 14.07 -4.62
N ASP A 203 -4.20 13.34 -5.33
CA ASP A 203 -3.98 12.84 -6.67
C ASP A 203 -5.32 12.38 -7.30
N TYR A 204 -5.70 13.00 -8.42
CA TYR A 204 -6.91 12.64 -9.14
C TYR A 204 -6.82 11.23 -9.78
N TYR A 205 -5.63 10.73 -10.11
CA TYR A 205 -5.47 9.36 -10.64
C TYR A 205 -5.90 8.31 -9.60
N GLN A 206 -5.53 8.51 -8.34
CA GLN A 206 -5.97 7.64 -7.25
C GLN A 206 -7.48 7.70 -7.02
N THR A 207 -8.12 8.83 -7.33
CA THR A 207 -9.58 8.97 -7.24
C THR A 207 -10.25 8.12 -8.31
N VAL A 208 -9.72 8.13 -9.53
CA VAL A 208 -10.22 7.26 -10.62
C VAL A 208 -10.08 5.79 -10.22
N TYR A 209 -8.94 5.38 -9.65
CA TYR A 209 -8.77 4.00 -9.17
C TYR A 209 -9.73 3.63 -8.03
N ALA A 210 -9.98 4.55 -7.09
CA ALA A 210 -10.94 4.35 -6.01
C ALA A 210 -12.38 4.20 -6.53
N LEU A 211 -12.79 5.04 -7.50
CA LEU A 211 -14.10 4.95 -8.14
C LEU A 211 -14.26 3.67 -8.94
N PHE A 212 -13.22 3.26 -9.67
CA PHE A 212 -13.21 2.00 -10.41
C PHE A 212 -13.36 0.80 -9.47
N PHE A 213 -12.60 0.75 -8.38
CA PHE A 213 -12.79 -0.26 -7.34
C PHE A 213 -14.24 -0.28 -6.83
N SER A 214 -14.79 0.90 -6.52
CA SER A 214 -16.14 1.01 -5.98
C SER A 214 -17.21 0.53 -6.95
N LEU A 215 -17.03 0.78 -8.25
CA LEU A 215 -17.89 0.22 -9.28
C LEU A 215 -17.81 -1.30 -9.30
N CYS A 216 -16.62 -1.88 -9.40
CA CYS A 216 -16.42 -3.33 -9.41
C CYS A 216 -16.96 -4.00 -8.15
N TYR A 217 -16.69 -3.43 -6.98
CA TYR A 217 -17.14 -3.96 -5.70
C TYR A 217 -18.66 -3.83 -5.53
N LEU A 218 -19.27 -2.74 -5.99
CA LEU A 218 -20.72 -2.58 -5.97
C LEU A 218 -21.39 -3.63 -6.87
N ILE A 219 -20.86 -3.85 -8.08
CA ILE A 219 -21.34 -4.90 -8.98
C ILE A 219 -21.26 -6.27 -8.29
N TYR A 220 -20.09 -6.63 -7.76
CA TYR A 220 -19.90 -7.87 -6.98
C TYR A 220 -20.90 -7.99 -5.82
N TYR A 221 -21.09 -6.92 -5.05
CA TYR A 221 -21.99 -6.90 -3.91
C TYR A 221 -23.46 -7.08 -4.31
N LEU A 222 -23.90 -6.46 -5.41
CA LEU A 222 -25.25 -6.60 -5.93
C LEU A 222 -25.51 -8.03 -6.43
N PHE A 223 -24.55 -8.66 -7.12
CA PHE A 223 -24.65 -10.05 -7.53
C PHE A 223 -24.68 -11.02 -6.33
N SER A 224 -23.84 -10.79 -5.33
CA SER A 224 -23.76 -11.64 -4.14
C SER A 224 -24.98 -11.54 -3.23
N ARG A 225 -25.79 -10.48 -3.38
CA ARG A 225 -27.00 -10.28 -2.58
C ARG A 225 -28.26 -10.86 -3.22
N ASN A 226 -28.21 -11.24 -4.50
CA ASN A 226 -29.39 -11.72 -5.22
C ASN A 226 -29.66 -13.20 -4.86
N PRO A 227 -30.72 -13.53 -4.10
CA PRO A 227 -31.03 -14.91 -3.70
C PRO A 227 -31.55 -15.75 -4.88
N SER A 228 -31.90 -15.12 -6.00
CA SER A 228 -32.45 -15.78 -7.19
C SER A 228 -31.47 -16.70 -7.91
N ALA A 229 -30.21 -16.79 -7.44
CA ALA A 229 -29.21 -17.75 -7.92
C ALA A 229 -29.15 -19.04 -7.07
N GLU A 230 -29.98 -19.20 -6.03
CA GLU A 230 -30.15 -20.45 -5.25
C GLU A 230 -31.02 -21.49 -5.98
N GLY A 231 -30.86 -21.60 -7.30
CA GLY A 231 -31.40 -22.69 -8.11
C GLY A 231 -30.35 -23.67 -8.61
N GLY A 232 -29.05 -23.50 -8.29
CA GLY A 232 -28.04 -24.38 -8.90
C GLY A 232 -26.62 -24.37 -8.37
N VAL A 233 -26.27 -23.71 -7.27
CA VAL A 233 -24.92 -23.84 -6.69
C VAL A 233 -24.98 -23.77 -5.16
N ASP A 234 -25.26 -24.92 -4.53
CA ASP A 234 -24.93 -25.10 -3.12
C ASP A 234 -23.42 -24.91 -2.91
N ALA A 235 -23.09 -24.15 -1.87
CA ALA A 235 -21.76 -23.97 -1.27
C ALA A 235 -20.77 -23.02 -1.98
N LEU A 236 -21.01 -21.71 -1.89
CA LEU A 236 -19.91 -20.75 -1.75
C LEU A 236 -20.20 -19.83 -0.55
N ASP A 237 -19.51 -20.11 0.56
CA ASP A 237 -19.42 -19.24 1.72
C ASP A 237 -19.02 -17.81 1.27
N PRO A 238 -19.82 -16.75 1.59
CA PRO A 238 -19.55 -15.38 1.15
C PRO A 238 -18.35 -14.72 1.87
N SER A 239 -17.63 -15.44 2.73
CA SER A 239 -16.34 -15.01 3.25
C SER A 239 -15.20 -15.48 2.32
N PRO A 240 -14.28 -14.60 1.87
CA PRO A 240 -13.11 -15.02 1.09
C PRO A 240 -12.13 -15.90 1.88
N PHE A 241 -12.39 -16.12 3.17
CA PHE A 241 -11.65 -16.98 4.07
C PHE A 241 -12.67 -17.76 4.90
N GLY A 242 -13.06 -18.92 4.35
CA GLY A 242 -14.15 -19.74 4.86
C GLY A 242 -14.04 -20.05 6.34
N GLY A 243 -15.14 -19.88 7.05
CA GLY A 243 -15.29 -20.34 8.43
C GLY A 243 -15.42 -21.85 8.43
N GLY A 244 -14.29 -22.56 8.55
CA GLY A 244 -14.28 -24.00 8.73
C GLY A 244 -15.19 -24.41 9.88
N ARG A 245 -16.27 -25.12 9.58
CA ARG A 245 -17.05 -25.90 10.56
C ARG A 245 -16.14 -27.02 11.06
N GLU A 246 -15.42 -26.75 12.15
CA GLU A 246 -14.84 -27.81 13.00
C GLU A 246 -16.01 -28.59 13.60
N GLY A 247 -16.27 -29.81 13.12
CA GLY A 247 -17.27 -30.68 13.77
C GLY A 247 -17.70 -31.97 13.07
N GLU A 248 -17.54 -32.13 11.75
CA GLU A 248 -18.24 -33.22 11.03
C GLU A 248 -17.36 -34.33 10.42
N TRP A 249 -16.16 -34.58 10.97
CA TRP A 249 -15.25 -35.62 10.42
C TRP A 249 -14.90 -36.78 11.35
N ALA A 250 -15.62 -37.01 12.46
CA ALA A 250 -15.27 -38.10 13.37
C ALA A 250 -16.49 -38.90 13.85
N ALA A 251 -16.99 -39.79 12.98
CA ALA A 251 -17.53 -41.11 13.38
C ALA A 251 -17.94 -41.90 12.13
N GLN A 252 -17.01 -42.65 11.53
CA GLN A 252 -17.38 -43.86 10.79
C GLN A 252 -16.94 -45.07 11.64
N PRO A 253 -17.85 -45.99 12.01
CA PRO A 253 -17.46 -47.18 12.73
C PRO A 253 -16.72 -48.14 11.78
N THR A 254 -15.49 -48.49 12.14
CA THR A 254 -14.71 -49.56 11.51
C THR A 254 -15.40 -50.91 11.66
N PRO A 255 -15.58 -51.72 10.60
CA PRO A 255 -16.00 -53.10 10.77
C PRO A 255 -14.85 -53.94 11.33
N ALA A 256 -15.21 -54.83 12.25
CA ALA A 256 -14.32 -55.68 13.01
C ALA A 256 -13.48 -56.65 12.15
N SER A 257 -12.26 -56.89 12.63
CA SER A 257 -11.33 -57.92 12.19
C SER A 257 -11.85 -59.34 12.45
N SER A 258 -11.61 -60.28 11.52
CA SER A 258 -11.35 -61.67 11.86
C SER A 258 -10.44 -62.35 10.81
N PRO A 259 -9.57 -63.32 11.19
CA PRO A 259 -8.38 -63.70 10.43
C PRO A 259 -8.48 -65.08 9.75
N SER A 260 -7.71 -65.27 8.67
CA SER A 260 -7.19 -66.54 8.10
C SER A 260 -6.90 -66.30 6.60
N ARG A 261 -5.97 -66.92 5.86
CA ARG A 261 -4.88 -67.89 6.03
C ARG A 261 -4.34 -68.12 4.60
N TRP A 262 -3.11 -68.64 4.46
CA TRP A 262 -2.42 -69.15 3.25
C TRP A 262 -1.60 -68.09 2.48
N GLU A 263 -0.28 -68.02 2.61
CA GLU A 263 0.84 -68.91 2.17
C GLU A 263 1.18 -68.84 0.67
N GLY A 264 2.45 -68.55 0.42
CA GLY A 264 3.24 -69.08 -0.71
C GLY A 264 3.23 -68.28 -2.01
N ASN A 265 4.30 -67.54 -2.31
CA ASN A 265 5.43 -68.12 -3.06
C ASN A 265 6.60 -67.15 -3.22
N SER A 266 7.77 -67.74 -3.10
CA SER A 266 9.11 -67.28 -3.46
C SER A 266 9.31 -67.10 -4.96
N GLU A 267 10.21 -66.19 -5.34
CA GLU A 267 11.24 -66.29 -6.42
C GLU A 267 11.77 -64.86 -6.66
N ASP A 268 12.95 -64.54 -6.16
CA ASP A 268 14.25 -64.58 -6.86
C ASP A 268 14.40 -63.55 -7.99
N ALA A 269 15.28 -62.55 -7.77
CA ALA A 269 16.52 -62.38 -8.55
C ALA A 269 17.10 -60.95 -8.50
N ALA A 270 18.32 -60.86 -7.97
CA ALA A 270 19.48 -60.11 -8.45
C ALA A 270 19.44 -58.56 -8.65
N GLN A 271 20.18 -57.89 -7.77
CA GLN A 271 20.94 -56.65 -8.01
C GLN A 271 22.19 -56.94 -8.88
N PRO A 272 22.83 -55.99 -9.64
CA PRO A 272 23.64 -54.90 -9.04
C PRO A 272 23.74 -53.54 -9.79
N THR A 273 24.11 -52.51 -9.03
CA THR A 273 24.68 -51.19 -9.43
C THR A 273 26.19 -51.32 -9.76
N PRO A 274 26.92 -50.42 -10.50
CA PRO A 274 27.17 -49.00 -10.13
C PRO A 274 27.46 -47.95 -11.27
N THR A 275 27.63 -46.70 -10.81
CA THR A 275 28.03 -45.35 -11.33
C THR A 275 29.26 -45.22 -12.31
N PRO A 276 29.83 -44.02 -12.70
CA PRO A 276 29.36 -42.61 -12.96
C PRO A 276 29.97 -41.89 -14.23
N SER A 277 29.36 -40.76 -14.69
CA SER A 277 29.89 -39.49 -15.38
C SER A 277 31.01 -39.53 -16.47
N PRO A 278 31.51 -38.44 -17.14
CA PRO A 278 31.04 -37.05 -17.45
C PRO A 278 31.22 -36.63 -18.95
N SER A 279 30.74 -35.44 -19.38
CA SER A 279 31.40 -34.51 -20.36
C SER A 279 30.41 -33.41 -20.82
N ARG A 280 30.68 -32.11 -20.57
CA ARG A 280 31.59 -31.19 -21.27
C ARG A 280 30.88 -30.39 -22.37
N TRP A 281 30.53 -29.14 -22.07
CA TRP A 281 30.47 -28.06 -23.08
C TRP A 281 30.97 -26.76 -22.43
N GLU A 282 32.22 -26.43 -22.77
CA GLU A 282 32.85 -25.12 -22.62
C GLU A 282 32.56 -24.26 -23.86
N GLY A 283 32.62 -22.94 -23.68
CA GLY A 283 32.77 -21.93 -24.73
C GLY A 283 31.56 -21.00 -24.85
N SER A 284 31.66 -19.67 -24.84
CA SER A 284 32.82 -18.77 -24.84
C SER A 284 32.27 -17.35 -24.72
N ALA A 285 32.91 -16.50 -23.92
CA ALA A 285 32.71 -15.05 -23.92
C ALA A 285 33.36 -14.40 -25.15
N PRO A 286 32.95 -13.17 -25.52
CA PRO A 286 33.91 -12.19 -25.99
C PRO A 286 33.90 -10.91 -25.15
N SER A 287 35.11 -10.42 -24.96
CA SER A 287 35.55 -9.20 -24.28
C SER A 287 35.42 -7.94 -25.16
N THR A 288 35.10 -6.83 -24.52
CA THR A 288 35.69 -5.47 -24.68
C THR A 288 35.84 -4.84 -26.09
N SER A 289 35.13 -3.72 -26.29
CA SER A 289 35.60 -2.53 -27.03
C SER A 289 35.11 -1.29 -26.25
N ARG A 290 35.99 -0.62 -25.49
CA ARG A 290 36.87 0.49 -25.89
C ARG A 290 36.14 1.59 -26.66
N TRP A 291 35.62 2.58 -25.93
CA TRP A 291 35.27 3.90 -26.45
C TRP A 291 36.29 4.91 -25.91
N GLU A 292 37.28 5.25 -26.73
CA GLU A 292 38.16 6.40 -26.55
C GLU A 292 37.97 7.34 -27.75
N GLY A 293 37.65 8.61 -27.44
CA GLY A 293 38.15 9.78 -28.14
C GLY A 293 37.40 10.29 -29.39
N SER A 294 36.71 11.43 -29.25
CA SER A 294 37.11 12.62 -30.01
C SER A 294 36.73 13.92 -29.29
N SER A 295 37.77 14.61 -28.84
CA SER A 295 37.77 16.02 -28.51
C SER A 295 37.87 16.83 -29.81
N GLY A 296 36.85 17.64 -30.10
CA GLY A 296 36.87 18.63 -31.17
C GLY A 296 36.52 20.00 -30.61
N GLY A 297 37.55 20.82 -30.35
CA GLY A 297 37.37 22.24 -30.10
C GLY A 297 37.04 22.97 -31.40
N ALA A 298 36.08 23.89 -31.32
CA ALA A 298 35.88 24.94 -32.30
C ALA A 298 35.44 26.21 -31.55
N THR A 299 36.42 27.08 -31.33
CA THR A 299 36.26 28.53 -31.21
C THR A 299 35.65 29.10 -32.48
N LEU A 300 34.87 30.18 -32.36
CA LEU A 300 34.47 31.26 -33.31
C LEU A 300 33.05 31.69 -32.92
N GLY A 301 32.68 32.94 -32.69
CA GLY A 301 33.30 34.26 -32.68
C GLY A 301 32.22 35.24 -32.21
#